data_AF-A0A7W9ZH18-F1
#
_entry.id   AF-A0A7W9ZH18-F1
#
_cell.length_a   1.000
_cell.length_b   1.000
_cell.length_c   1.000
_cell.angle_alpha   90.00
_cell.angle_beta   90.00
_cell.angle_gamma   90.00
#
_symmetry.space_group_name_H-M   'P 1'
#
loop_
_entity.id
_entity.type
_entity.pdbx_description
1 polymer ?
#
loop_
_entity_poly.entity_id
_entity_poly.type
_entity_poly.pdbx_seq_one_letter_code
_entity_poly.pdbx_strand_id
1 'polypeptide(L)'
;MDPIIAFLNKIIAAQLPAITQAAQNGIRSAGLDPMGSVVSGHETLGSIDLGIGSASVGADYSVNNLAGLSSIVVDTLAITSGGTDPNDPSAVSGTVVLDAHLGQTLTARVGGGLDASLLFIHKSVGVSGTAAVSGVTATGTGTFSAKISGSQLCLTRVSLSSLSLNYGGASIDIDGLGFFNSFLSPLEDLVLDALKGTIRGGIADAVRPVLNDQIGGLLPLCADMS
;
A
#
# COMPACT_ATOMS: atom_id res chain seq x y z
N MET A 1 25.50 16.83 -11.28
CA MET A 1 25.03 16.21 -10.02
C MET A 1 26.10 16.47 -8.97
N ASP A 2 25.73 16.92 -7.78
CA ASP A 2 26.67 17.22 -6.68
C ASP A 2 27.47 15.95 -6.30
N PRO A 3 28.82 16.00 -6.17
CA PRO A 3 29.63 14.85 -5.76
C PRO A 3 29.21 14.21 -4.43
N ILE A 4 28.75 15.01 -3.47
CA ILE A 4 28.25 14.53 -2.17
C ILE A 4 26.97 13.71 -2.37
N ILE A 5 26.06 14.21 -3.21
CA ILE A 5 24.82 13.49 -3.55
C ILE A 5 25.14 12.18 -4.27
N ALA A 6 26.07 12.20 -5.22
CA ALA A 6 26.49 10.98 -5.93
C ALA A 6 27.09 9.93 -4.98
N PHE A 7 27.89 10.38 -4.01
CA PHE A 7 28.47 9.50 -3.00
C PHE A 7 27.41 8.93 -2.05
N LEU A 8 26.49 9.74 -1.53
CA LEU A 8 25.38 9.26 -0.70
C LEU A 8 24.49 8.25 -1.44
N ASN A 9 24.17 8.52 -2.71
CA ASN A 9 23.39 7.58 -3.52
C ASN A 9 24.10 6.24 -3.71
N LYS A 10 25.43 6.21 -3.78
CA LYS A 10 26.21 4.97 -3.81
C LYS A 10 26.10 4.18 -2.49
N ILE A 11 26.16 4.87 -1.36
CA ILE A 11 25.97 4.26 -0.03
C ILE A 11 24.57 3.67 0.08
N ILE A 12 23.54 4.44 -0.29
CA ILE A 12 22.14 4.00 -0.23
C ILE A 12 21.92 2.80 -1.15
N ALA A 13 22.42 2.85 -2.39
CA ALA A 13 22.31 1.75 -3.35
C ALA A 13 22.88 0.43 -2.81
N ALA A 14 24.02 0.49 -2.11
CA ALA A 14 24.62 -0.68 -1.48
C ALA A 14 23.77 -1.28 -0.34
N GLN A 15 22.88 -0.47 0.26
CA GLN A 15 22.00 -0.88 1.37
C GLN A 15 20.59 -1.26 0.92
N LEU A 16 20.23 -1.11 -0.37
CA LEU A 16 18.89 -1.49 -0.87
C LEU A 16 18.47 -2.93 -0.54
N PRO A 17 19.36 -3.95 -0.58
CA PRO A 17 18.98 -5.30 -0.15
C PRO A 17 18.60 -5.37 1.34
N ALA A 18 19.35 -4.68 2.20
CA ALA A 18 19.06 -4.62 3.64
C ALA A 18 17.79 -3.83 3.93
N ILE A 19 17.57 -2.71 3.23
CA ILE A 19 16.34 -1.90 3.31
C ILE A 19 15.13 -2.75 2.90
N THR A 20 15.24 -3.48 1.78
CA THR A 20 14.19 -4.40 1.31
C THR A 20 13.88 -5.45 2.37
N GLN A 21 14.91 -6.13 2.89
CA GLN A 21 14.71 -7.15 3.92
C GLN A 21 14.06 -6.57 5.20
N ALA A 22 14.51 -5.40 5.64
CA ALA A 22 13.96 -4.72 6.81
C ALA A 22 12.49 -4.33 6.57
N ALA A 23 12.16 -3.76 5.41
CA ALA A 23 10.78 -3.43 5.02
C ALA A 23 9.86 -4.67 5.03
N GLN A 24 10.30 -5.77 4.42
CA GLN A 24 9.53 -7.02 4.40
C GLN A 24 9.27 -7.55 5.82
N ASN A 25 10.28 -7.51 6.68
CA ASN A 25 10.15 -7.94 8.08
C ASN A 25 9.24 -7.00 8.88
N GLY A 26 9.37 -5.69 8.68
CA GLY A 26 8.55 -4.66 9.30
C GLY A 26 7.07 -4.79 8.94
N ILE A 27 6.76 -5.07 7.68
CA ILE A 27 5.37 -5.28 7.22
C ILE A 27 4.75 -6.49 7.91
N ARG A 28 5.49 -7.60 8.03
CA ARG A 28 5.03 -8.80 8.74
C ARG A 28 4.84 -8.54 10.24
N SER A 29 5.82 -7.91 10.88
CA SER A 29 5.77 -7.66 12.33
C SER A 29 4.69 -6.66 12.72
N ALA A 30 4.34 -5.74 11.82
CA ALA A 30 3.22 -4.81 11.99
C ALA A 30 1.84 -5.45 11.73
N GLY A 31 1.78 -6.73 11.35
CA GLY A 31 0.52 -7.42 11.06
C GLY A 31 -0.17 -6.92 9.79
N LEU A 32 0.61 -6.35 8.86
CA LEU A 32 0.09 -5.86 7.57
C LEU A 32 0.06 -6.96 6.50
N ASP A 33 0.66 -8.13 6.75
CA ASP A 33 0.63 -9.26 5.82
C ASP A 33 0.45 -10.61 6.54
N PRO A 34 -0.78 -11.19 6.55
CA PRO A 34 -2.00 -10.63 5.99
C PRO A 34 -2.60 -9.52 6.86
N MET A 35 -3.04 -8.43 6.23
CA MET A 35 -3.84 -7.39 6.90
C MET A 35 -5.26 -7.91 7.12
N GLY A 36 -5.64 -8.08 8.39
CA GLY A 36 -6.88 -8.76 8.78
C GLY A 36 -8.15 -8.09 8.27
N SER A 37 -8.35 -6.81 8.60
CA SER A 37 -9.51 -6.02 8.16
C SER A 37 -9.02 -4.85 7.32
N VAL A 38 -9.43 -4.80 6.06
CA VAL A 38 -8.97 -3.79 5.09
C VAL A 38 -10.02 -2.70 4.93
N VAL A 39 -11.25 -3.10 4.56
CA VAL A 39 -12.40 -2.18 4.44
C VAL A 39 -13.69 -2.97 4.56
N SER A 40 -14.74 -2.33 5.02
CA SER A 40 -16.12 -2.82 4.91
C SER A 40 -17.05 -1.66 4.61
N GLY A 41 -18.21 -1.95 4.04
CA GLY A 41 -19.20 -0.95 3.67
C GLY A 41 -20.56 -1.56 3.38
N HIS A 42 -21.53 -0.68 3.20
CA HIS A 42 -22.90 -1.01 2.84
C HIS A 42 -23.36 -0.10 1.71
N GLU A 43 -23.99 -0.67 0.68
CA GLU A 43 -24.53 0.09 -0.44
C GLU A 43 -25.82 -0.52 -0.98
N THR A 44 -26.68 0.33 -1.55
CA THR A 44 -27.88 -0.14 -2.26
C THR A 44 -27.55 -0.36 -3.72
N LEU A 45 -27.57 -1.62 -4.18
CA LEU A 45 -27.22 -1.98 -5.56
C LEU A 45 -28.38 -1.78 -6.55
N GLY A 46 -29.61 -1.62 -6.03
CA GLY A 46 -30.79 -1.36 -6.85
C GLY A 46 -32.05 -1.95 -6.22
N SER A 47 -32.90 -2.51 -7.07
CA SER A 47 -34.15 -3.13 -6.63
C SER A 47 -34.47 -4.40 -7.42
N ILE A 48 -35.13 -5.36 -6.78
CA ILE A 48 -35.56 -6.64 -7.37
C ILE A 48 -37.05 -6.87 -7.10
N ASP A 49 -37.75 -7.45 -8.07
CA ASP A 49 -39.13 -7.90 -7.87
C ASP A 49 -39.15 -9.22 -7.09
N LEU A 50 -39.81 -9.21 -5.93
CA LEU A 50 -39.99 -10.40 -5.09
C LEU A 50 -41.28 -11.17 -5.40
N GLY A 51 -41.95 -10.83 -6.51
CA GLY A 51 -43.20 -11.42 -6.99
C GLY A 51 -44.46 -10.76 -6.41
N ILE A 52 -44.30 -9.96 -5.35
CA ILE A 52 -45.38 -9.17 -4.74
C ILE A 52 -45.14 -7.66 -4.84
N GLY A 53 -44.04 -7.27 -5.50
CA GLY A 53 -43.58 -5.90 -5.60
C GLY A 53 -42.05 -5.79 -5.57
N SER A 54 -41.57 -4.58 -5.85
CA SER A 54 -40.14 -4.27 -5.87
C SER A 54 -39.59 -4.03 -4.46
N ALA A 55 -38.46 -4.65 -4.14
CA ALA A 55 -37.71 -4.48 -2.92
C ALA A 55 -36.33 -3.89 -3.23
N SER A 56 -35.83 -3.00 -2.37
CA SER A 56 -34.46 -2.52 -2.48
C SER A 56 -33.48 -3.64 -2.10
N VAL A 57 -32.37 -3.72 -2.82
CA VAL A 57 -31.29 -4.69 -2.57
C VAL A 57 -30.15 -3.98 -1.86
N GLY A 58 -29.99 -4.27 -0.58
CA GLY A 58 -28.83 -3.89 0.21
C GLY A 58 -27.67 -4.86 -0.03
N ALA A 59 -26.45 -4.34 -0.04
CA ALA A 59 -25.24 -5.13 -0.12
C ALA A 59 -24.27 -4.67 0.96
N ASP A 60 -24.00 -5.56 1.90
CA ASP A 60 -22.85 -5.46 2.79
C ASP A 60 -21.64 -6.11 2.10
N TYR A 61 -20.50 -5.43 2.11
CA TYR A 61 -19.24 -5.98 1.63
C TYR A 61 -18.12 -5.75 2.63
N SER A 62 -17.14 -6.63 2.59
CA SER A 62 -15.91 -6.55 3.35
C SER A 62 -14.76 -7.13 2.55
N VAL A 63 -13.60 -6.48 2.64
CA VAL A 63 -12.33 -6.96 2.11
C VAL A 63 -11.42 -7.22 3.29
N ASN A 64 -10.95 -8.46 3.39
CA ASN A 64 -10.22 -8.95 4.55
C ASN A 64 -9.03 -9.78 4.10
N ASN A 65 -8.11 -10.02 5.04
CA ASN A 65 -6.97 -10.92 4.85
C ASN A 65 -6.15 -10.57 3.58
N LEU A 66 -5.84 -9.29 3.41
CA LEU A 66 -5.01 -8.81 2.31
C LEU A 66 -3.57 -9.29 2.51
N ALA A 67 -3.13 -10.18 1.64
CA ALA A 67 -1.83 -10.83 1.70
C ALA A 67 -0.94 -10.46 0.52
N GLY A 68 0.37 -10.50 0.73
CA GLY A 68 1.39 -10.26 -0.30
C GLY A 68 2.15 -8.94 -0.16
N LEU A 69 1.79 -8.06 0.80
CA LEU A 69 2.49 -6.79 1.02
C LEU A 69 3.96 -6.99 1.41
N SER A 70 4.28 -8.07 2.13
CA SER A 70 5.65 -8.40 2.54
C SER A 70 6.52 -8.95 1.40
N SER A 71 5.99 -9.02 0.18
CA SER A 71 6.76 -9.27 -1.03
C SER A 71 7.38 -7.99 -1.62
N ILE A 72 7.29 -6.86 -0.91
CA ILE A 72 7.86 -5.59 -1.35
C ILE A 72 9.37 -5.70 -1.65
N VAL A 73 9.78 -5.10 -2.74
CA VAL A 73 11.17 -4.94 -3.18
C VAL A 73 11.40 -3.46 -3.42
N VAL A 74 12.40 -2.89 -2.76
CA VAL A 74 12.77 -1.49 -2.95
C VAL A 74 13.77 -1.41 -4.10
N ASP A 75 13.30 -0.96 -5.26
CA ASP A 75 14.11 -0.85 -6.47
C ASP A 75 15.08 0.32 -6.40
N THR A 76 14.60 1.44 -5.85
CA THR A 76 15.37 2.67 -5.76
C THR A 76 15.01 3.42 -4.49
N LEU A 77 16.04 3.89 -3.80
CA LEU A 77 15.96 4.97 -2.83
C LEU A 77 17.10 5.91 -3.19
N ALA A 78 16.77 7.11 -3.66
CA ALA A 78 17.76 8.02 -4.20
C ALA A 78 17.50 9.45 -3.75
N ILE A 79 18.57 10.14 -3.39
CA ILE A 79 18.61 11.58 -3.19
C ILE A 79 18.51 12.24 -4.57
N THR A 80 17.46 13.02 -4.76
CA THR A 80 17.17 13.71 -6.02
C THR A 80 17.64 15.17 -6.01
N SER A 81 17.65 15.79 -4.85
CA SER A 81 18.17 17.14 -4.63
C SER A 81 18.73 17.27 -3.23
N GLY A 82 19.71 18.14 -3.04
CA GLY A 82 20.26 18.43 -1.73
C GLY A 82 21.41 19.44 -1.79
N GLY A 83 21.88 19.83 -0.63
CA GLY A 83 22.98 20.77 -0.49
C GLY A 83 23.43 20.87 0.96
N THR A 84 24.58 21.50 1.17
CA THR A 84 25.06 21.87 2.50
C THR A 84 24.26 23.04 3.06
N ASP A 85 24.07 23.06 4.38
CA ASP A 85 23.50 24.22 5.06
C ASP A 85 24.48 25.40 4.95
N PRO A 86 24.06 26.58 4.46
CA PRO A 86 24.92 27.77 4.38
C PRO A 86 25.50 28.20 5.73
N ASN A 87 24.82 27.89 6.84
CA ASN A 87 25.22 28.25 8.19
C ASN A 87 25.95 27.11 8.93
N ASP A 88 25.82 25.88 8.42
CA ASP A 88 26.55 24.71 8.91
C ASP A 88 26.99 23.85 7.72
N PRO A 89 28.19 24.12 7.15
CA PRO A 89 28.71 23.35 6.01
C PRO A 89 28.89 21.85 6.31
N SER A 90 28.81 21.44 7.58
CA SER A 90 28.85 20.03 7.99
C SER A 90 27.50 19.34 7.85
N ALA A 91 26.39 20.07 7.76
CA ALA A 91 25.05 19.54 7.59
C ALA A 91 24.68 19.49 6.10
N VAL A 92 24.18 18.35 5.63
CA VAL A 92 23.68 18.15 4.27
C VAL A 92 22.23 17.70 4.36
N SER A 93 21.35 18.31 3.57
CA SER A 93 19.93 17.94 3.55
C SER A 93 19.32 18.09 2.17
N GLY A 94 18.17 17.48 1.96
CA GLY A 94 17.44 17.59 0.71
C GLY A 94 16.34 16.54 0.59
N THR A 95 16.02 16.17 -0.64
CA THR A 95 14.88 15.30 -0.96
C THR A 95 15.31 13.93 -1.44
N VAL A 96 14.50 12.93 -1.10
CA VAL A 96 14.62 11.56 -1.62
C VAL A 96 13.38 11.17 -2.41
N VAL A 97 13.58 10.25 -3.34
CA VAL A 97 12.52 9.47 -3.96
C VAL A 97 12.72 8.00 -3.61
N LEU A 98 11.62 7.29 -3.41
CA LEU A 98 11.57 5.84 -3.25
C LEU A 98 10.70 5.26 -4.36
N ASP A 99 11.20 4.23 -5.03
CA ASP A 99 10.44 3.40 -5.95
C ASP A 99 10.56 1.94 -5.50
N ALA A 100 9.42 1.26 -5.45
CA ALA A 100 9.32 -0.12 -5.03
C ALA A 100 8.24 -0.85 -5.83
N HIS A 101 8.29 -2.17 -5.83
CA HIS A 101 7.24 -3.03 -6.37
C HIS A 101 6.96 -4.20 -5.43
N LEU A 102 5.81 -4.85 -5.61
CA LEU A 102 5.54 -6.14 -4.99
C LEU A 102 5.97 -7.27 -5.91
N GLY A 103 6.80 -8.18 -5.40
CA GLY A 103 7.22 -9.38 -6.12
C GLY A 103 6.10 -10.42 -6.28
N GLN A 104 4.96 -10.24 -5.60
CA GLN A 104 3.79 -11.11 -5.68
C GLN A 104 2.50 -10.29 -5.88
N THR A 105 1.49 -10.98 -6.41
CA THR A 105 0.11 -10.46 -6.49
C THR A 105 -0.45 -10.26 -5.08
N LEU A 106 -1.08 -9.11 -4.83
CA LEU A 106 -1.88 -8.93 -3.64
C LEU A 106 -3.16 -9.72 -3.76
N THR A 107 -3.49 -10.48 -2.73
CA THR A 107 -4.73 -11.26 -2.69
C THR A 107 -5.53 -10.87 -1.46
N ALA A 108 -6.84 -10.79 -1.58
CA ALA A 108 -7.73 -10.53 -0.46
C ALA A 108 -8.98 -11.39 -0.57
N ARG A 109 -9.65 -11.61 0.57
CA ARG A 109 -10.96 -12.25 0.61
C ARG A 109 -12.04 -11.18 0.58
N VAL A 110 -13.00 -11.38 -0.31
CA VAL A 110 -14.23 -10.59 -0.37
C VAL A 110 -15.32 -11.39 0.35
N GLY A 111 -16.03 -10.74 1.27
CA GLY A 111 -17.15 -11.36 1.99
C GLY A 111 -18.26 -10.35 2.23
N GLY A 112 -19.42 -10.82 2.69
CA GLY A 112 -20.54 -9.95 3.02
C GLY A 112 -21.88 -10.63 2.78
N GLY A 113 -22.89 -9.86 2.37
CA GLY A 113 -24.21 -10.38 2.09
C GLY A 113 -25.05 -9.43 1.26
N LEU A 114 -25.97 -9.98 0.47
CA LEU A 114 -27.05 -9.25 -0.15
C LEU A 114 -28.35 -9.59 0.55
N ASP A 115 -29.18 -8.58 0.76
CA ASP A 115 -30.52 -8.75 1.30
C ASP A 115 -31.55 -7.90 0.54
N ALA A 116 -32.75 -8.44 0.44
CA ALA A 116 -33.91 -7.72 -0.05
C ALA A 116 -35.14 -8.16 0.73
N SER A 117 -35.92 -7.17 1.19
CA SER A 117 -37.12 -7.43 1.99
C SER A 117 -38.30 -6.59 1.54
N LEU A 118 -39.47 -7.22 1.48
CA LEU A 118 -40.76 -6.57 1.23
C LEU A 118 -41.86 -7.29 2.00
N LEU A 119 -42.53 -6.56 2.90
CA LEU A 119 -43.57 -7.09 3.79
C LEU A 119 -43.07 -8.33 4.56
N PHE A 120 -43.57 -9.53 4.21
CA PHE A 120 -43.23 -10.81 4.84
C PHE A 120 -42.25 -11.66 3.99
N ILE A 121 -41.82 -11.18 2.82
CA ILE A 121 -40.83 -11.85 1.99
C ILE A 121 -39.45 -11.28 2.28
N HIS A 122 -38.55 -12.16 2.72
CA HIS A 122 -37.15 -11.85 2.95
C HIS A 122 -36.29 -12.81 2.13
N LYS A 123 -35.37 -12.26 1.34
CA LYS A 123 -34.36 -13.00 0.60
C LYS A 123 -32.99 -12.47 1.00
N SER A 124 -32.07 -13.39 1.29
CA SER A 124 -30.68 -13.03 1.57
C SER A 124 -29.75 -14.09 1.01
N VAL A 125 -28.55 -13.67 0.61
CA VAL A 125 -27.46 -14.56 0.19
C VAL A 125 -26.15 -14.05 0.75
N GLY A 126 -25.28 -14.97 1.17
CA GLY A 126 -23.93 -14.62 1.57
C GLY A 126 -23.05 -14.32 0.36
N VAL A 127 -22.20 -13.30 0.47
CA VAL A 127 -21.18 -13.00 -0.52
C VAL A 127 -19.87 -13.65 -0.06
N SER A 128 -19.23 -14.35 -0.97
CA SER A 128 -17.89 -14.92 -0.81
C SER A 128 -17.16 -14.76 -2.13
N GLY A 129 -15.88 -14.40 -2.07
CA GLY A 129 -15.08 -14.20 -3.26
C GLY A 129 -13.63 -13.91 -2.94
N THR A 130 -12.86 -13.69 -4.00
CA THR A 130 -11.45 -13.32 -3.92
C THR A 130 -11.17 -12.12 -4.80
N ALA A 131 -10.32 -11.23 -4.31
CA ALA A 131 -9.77 -10.13 -5.08
C ALA A 131 -8.28 -10.36 -5.28
N ALA A 132 -7.79 -10.07 -6.47
CA ALA A 132 -6.38 -10.13 -6.82
C ALA A 132 -5.94 -8.84 -7.49
N VAL A 133 -4.80 -8.30 -7.06
CA VAL A 133 -4.21 -7.08 -7.62
C VAL A 133 -2.76 -7.37 -8.00
N SER A 134 -2.43 -7.17 -9.27
CA SER A 134 -1.14 -7.49 -9.85
C SER A 134 -0.38 -6.23 -10.30
N GLY A 135 0.93 -6.35 -10.43
CA GLY A 135 1.78 -5.24 -10.91
C GLY A 135 1.71 -4.04 -9.97
N VAL A 136 1.74 -4.30 -8.66
CA VAL A 136 1.67 -3.25 -7.66
C VAL A 136 3.01 -2.57 -7.56
N THR A 137 3.04 -1.26 -7.82
CA THR A 137 4.20 -0.40 -7.61
C THR A 137 3.89 0.62 -6.52
N ALA A 138 4.92 1.05 -5.82
CA ALA A 138 4.84 2.09 -4.81
C ALA A 138 5.89 3.16 -5.09
N THR A 139 5.47 4.41 -5.09
CA THR A 139 6.35 5.57 -5.25
C THR A 139 6.19 6.49 -4.07
N GLY A 140 7.29 6.98 -3.52
CA GLY A 140 7.31 7.83 -2.35
C GLY A 140 8.29 8.99 -2.51
N THR A 141 7.99 10.09 -1.84
CA THR A 141 8.92 11.21 -1.71
C THR A 141 9.17 11.51 -0.24
N GLY A 142 10.33 12.09 0.04
CA GLY A 142 10.72 12.39 1.40
C GLY A 142 11.90 13.34 1.48
N THR A 143 12.46 13.39 2.68
CA THR A 143 13.64 14.18 3.01
C THR A 143 14.74 13.30 3.56
N PHE A 144 15.98 13.75 3.41
CA PHE A 144 17.11 13.15 4.10
C PHE A 144 17.90 14.21 4.88
N SER A 145 18.72 13.72 5.81
CA SER A 145 19.75 14.51 6.47
C SER A 145 21.02 13.68 6.59
N ALA A 146 22.16 14.33 6.35
CA ALA A 146 23.48 13.75 6.46
C ALA A 146 24.42 14.74 7.16
N LYS A 147 25.50 14.22 7.73
CA LYS A 147 26.51 15.00 8.42
C LYS A 147 27.90 14.63 7.94
N ILE A 148 28.71 15.64 7.64
CA ILE A 148 30.14 15.53 7.37
C ILE A 148 30.86 15.67 8.70
N SER A 149 31.71 14.70 9.03
CA SER A 149 32.53 14.72 10.25
C SER A 149 33.94 14.27 9.90
N GLY A 150 34.85 15.25 9.76
CA GLY A 150 36.19 15.00 9.25
C GLY A 150 36.16 14.51 7.80
N SER A 151 36.73 13.33 7.56
CA SER A 151 36.73 12.67 6.25
C SER A 151 35.51 11.78 6.02
N GLN A 152 34.56 11.72 6.95
CA GLN A 152 33.43 10.80 6.88
C GLN A 152 32.13 11.54 6.57
N LEU A 153 31.32 10.98 5.66
CA LEU A 153 29.95 11.43 5.42
C LEU A 153 28.97 10.37 5.93
N CYS A 154 28.08 10.78 6.82
CA CYS A 154 27.08 9.92 7.44
C CYS A 154 25.67 10.34 7.03
N LEU A 155 24.91 9.46 6.37
CA LEU A 155 23.47 9.59 6.25
C LEU A 155 22.84 9.30 7.61
N THR A 156 22.19 10.28 8.23
CA THR A 156 21.70 10.20 9.61
C THR A 156 20.19 10.06 9.69
N ARG A 157 19.46 10.54 8.67
CA ARG A 157 18.01 10.44 8.59
C ARG A 157 17.56 10.28 7.16
N VAL A 158 16.55 9.43 6.98
CA VAL A 158 15.69 9.38 5.79
C VAL A 158 14.26 9.31 6.31
N SER A 159 13.37 10.12 5.74
CA SER A 159 11.96 10.16 6.13
C SER A 159 11.10 10.40 4.90
N LEU A 160 10.28 9.42 4.55
CA LEU A 160 9.25 9.53 3.53
C LEU A 160 8.07 10.32 4.09
N SER A 161 7.69 11.39 3.40
CA SER A 161 6.52 12.20 3.71
C SER A 161 5.28 11.69 2.99
N SER A 162 5.45 11.10 1.81
CA SER A 162 4.38 10.51 1.02
C SER A 162 4.77 9.12 0.52
N LEU A 163 3.75 8.29 0.37
CA LEU A 163 3.81 7.02 -0.34
C LEU A 163 2.52 6.91 -1.13
N SER A 164 2.61 6.47 -2.37
CA SER A 164 1.47 6.23 -3.24
C SER A 164 1.63 4.86 -3.87
N LEU A 165 0.53 4.13 -4.01
CA LEU A 165 0.52 2.84 -4.70
C LEU A 165 -0.14 3.00 -6.06
N ASN A 166 0.30 2.21 -7.02
CA ASN A 166 -0.32 2.04 -8.31
C ASN A 166 -0.53 0.54 -8.57
N TYR A 167 -1.62 0.22 -9.27
CA TYR A 167 -2.00 -1.15 -9.59
C TYR A 167 -1.95 -1.34 -11.10
N GLY A 168 -1.16 -2.29 -11.57
CA GLY A 168 -1.14 -2.67 -12.98
C GLY A 168 -2.45 -3.35 -13.42
N GLY A 169 -3.08 -4.12 -12.54
CA GLY A 169 -4.37 -4.75 -12.78
C GLY A 169 -5.07 -5.17 -11.49
N ALA A 170 -6.39 -5.22 -11.52
CA ALA A 170 -7.22 -5.72 -10.43
C ALA A 170 -8.34 -6.59 -11.00
N SER A 171 -8.58 -7.74 -10.37
CA SER A 171 -9.66 -8.65 -10.71
C SER A 171 -10.36 -9.10 -9.44
N ILE A 172 -11.66 -9.33 -9.56
CA ILE A 172 -12.48 -9.90 -8.48
C ILE A 172 -13.24 -11.07 -9.07
N ASP A 173 -13.35 -12.12 -8.27
CA ASP A 173 -14.18 -13.29 -8.54
C ASP A 173 -15.08 -13.49 -7.33
N ILE A 174 -16.40 -13.33 -7.52
CA ILE A 174 -17.41 -13.53 -6.48
C ILE A 174 -18.21 -14.77 -6.84
N ASP A 175 -18.42 -15.64 -5.85
CA ASP A 175 -19.24 -16.83 -5.98
C ASP A 175 -20.67 -16.44 -6.42
N GLY A 176 -21.31 -17.28 -7.24
CA GLY A 176 -22.64 -17.00 -7.76
C GLY A 176 -23.67 -16.69 -6.65
N LEU A 177 -24.38 -15.58 -6.80
CA LEU A 177 -25.35 -15.03 -5.83
C LEU A 177 -26.76 -15.63 -5.98
N GLY A 178 -26.94 -16.60 -6.87
CA GLY A 178 -28.21 -17.28 -7.12
C GLY A 178 -29.30 -16.32 -7.60
N PHE A 179 -30.35 -16.16 -6.78
CA PHE A 179 -31.48 -15.25 -7.06
C PHE A 179 -31.01 -13.80 -7.29
N PHE A 180 -29.87 -13.41 -6.72
CA PHE A 180 -29.29 -12.07 -6.85
C PHE A 180 -28.22 -11.97 -7.94
N ASN A 181 -28.10 -12.94 -8.86
CA ASN A 181 -27.05 -12.94 -9.91
C ASN A 181 -27.04 -11.69 -10.80
N SER A 182 -28.17 -10.99 -10.96
CA SER A 182 -28.21 -9.71 -11.67
C SER A 182 -27.38 -8.59 -10.99
N PHE A 183 -27.03 -8.76 -9.71
CA PHE A 183 -26.25 -7.82 -8.93
C PHE A 183 -24.78 -8.22 -8.78
N LEU A 184 -24.34 -9.29 -9.45
CA LEU A 184 -22.95 -9.74 -9.40
C LEU A 184 -22.00 -8.65 -9.94
N SER A 185 -22.23 -8.16 -11.16
CA SER A 185 -21.37 -7.11 -11.74
C SER A 185 -21.40 -5.80 -10.95
N PRO A 186 -22.56 -5.25 -10.52
CA PRO A 186 -22.58 -4.10 -9.62
C PRO A 186 -21.79 -4.28 -8.32
N LEU A 187 -21.82 -5.48 -7.74
CA LEU A 187 -21.06 -5.80 -6.54
C LEU A 187 -19.55 -5.90 -6.81
N GLU A 188 -19.16 -6.52 -7.92
CA GLU A 188 -17.77 -6.57 -8.37
C GLU A 188 -17.21 -5.16 -8.61
N ASP A 189 -17.98 -4.29 -9.28
CA ASP A 189 -17.62 -2.89 -9.53
C ASP A 189 -17.43 -2.11 -8.22
N LEU A 190 -18.35 -2.25 -7.27
CA LEU A 190 -18.27 -1.64 -5.95
C LEU A 190 -16.97 -2.01 -5.22
N VAL A 191 -16.63 -3.30 -5.20
CA VAL A 191 -15.41 -3.77 -4.51
C VAL A 191 -14.16 -3.38 -5.29
N LEU A 192 -14.19 -3.36 -6.63
CA LEU A 192 -13.10 -2.90 -7.48
C LEU A 192 -12.79 -1.41 -7.24
N ASP A 193 -13.83 -0.58 -7.09
CA ASP A 193 -13.69 0.84 -6.79
C ASP A 193 -13.10 1.05 -5.39
N ALA A 194 -13.54 0.27 -4.41
CA ALA A 194 -12.94 0.27 -3.07
C ALA A 194 -11.45 -0.12 -3.11
N LEU A 195 -11.07 -1.12 -3.91
CA LEU A 195 -9.68 -1.52 -4.13
C LEU A 195 -8.85 -0.38 -4.72
N LYS A 196 -9.30 0.20 -5.83
CA LYS A 196 -8.56 1.25 -6.57
C LYS A 196 -8.49 2.58 -5.81
N GLY A 197 -9.46 2.86 -4.94
CA GLY A 197 -9.56 4.07 -4.15
C GLY A 197 -9.06 3.89 -2.72
N THR A 198 -9.99 3.60 -1.80
CA THR A 198 -9.80 3.63 -0.35
C THR A 198 -8.73 2.65 0.12
N ILE A 199 -8.74 1.41 -0.37
CA ILE A 199 -7.77 0.38 0.05
C ILE A 199 -6.35 0.77 -0.36
N ARG A 200 -6.18 1.28 -1.58
CA ARG A 200 -4.88 1.77 -2.08
C ARG A 200 -4.28 2.86 -1.19
N GLY A 201 -5.09 3.83 -0.79
CA GLY A 201 -4.66 4.89 0.15
C GLY A 201 -4.35 4.35 1.54
N GLY A 202 -5.23 3.50 2.08
CA GLY A 202 -5.05 2.88 3.39
C GLY A 202 -3.78 2.04 3.51
N ILE A 203 -3.44 1.27 2.47
CA ILE A 203 -2.17 0.53 2.41
C ILE A 203 -0.98 1.49 2.45
N ALA A 204 -1.02 2.56 1.66
CA ALA A 204 0.08 3.53 1.62
C ALA A 204 0.32 4.16 2.99
N ASP A 205 -0.76 4.56 3.66
CA ASP A 205 -0.71 5.18 4.99
C ASP A 205 -0.24 4.21 6.08
N ALA A 206 -0.58 2.92 5.96
CA ALA A 206 -0.13 1.89 6.89
C ALA A 206 1.33 1.47 6.67
N VAL A 207 1.78 1.37 5.41
CA VAL A 207 3.13 0.90 5.06
C VAL A 207 4.18 2.01 5.23
N ARG A 208 3.86 3.27 4.94
CA ARG A 208 4.81 4.40 5.07
C ARG A 208 5.51 4.49 6.45
N PRO A 209 4.81 4.48 7.59
CA PRO A 209 5.49 4.56 8.89
C PRO A 209 6.40 3.36 9.13
N VAL A 210 5.98 2.16 8.72
CA VAL A 210 6.83 0.96 8.79
C VAL A 210 8.10 1.15 7.99
N LEU A 211 8.02 1.64 6.74
CA LEU A 211 9.21 1.92 5.93
C LEU A 211 10.13 2.95 6.60
N ASN A 212 9.58 4.03 7.16
CA ASN A 212 10.37 5.03 7.87
C ASN A 212 11.08 4.45 9.09
N ASP A 213 10.41 3.62 9.89
CA ASP A 213 10.99 2.99 11.06
C ASP A 213 12.10 2.00 10.67
N GLN A 214 11.86 1.18 9.64
CA GLN A 214 12.84 0.19 9.17
C GLN A 214 14.06 0.83 8.52
N ILE A 215 13.87 1.86 7.68
CA ILE A 215 14.98 2.63 7.11
C ILE A 215 15.74 3.34 8.24
N GLY A 216 15.02 3.97 9.18
CA GLY A 216 15.61 4.66 10.33
C GLY A 216 16.46 3.74 11.21
N GLY A 217 16.04 2.49 11.39
CA GLY A 217 16.79 1.48 12.15
C GLY A 217 18.13 1.05 11.51
N LEU A 218 18.35 1.35 10.23
CA LEU A 218 19.60 1.09 9.52
C LEU A 218 20.57 2.28 9.56
N LEU A 219 20.15 3.42 10.11
CA LEU A 219 20.94 4.65 10.18
C LEU A 219 21.66 4.77 11.54
N PRO A 220 22.81 5.46 11.62
CA PRO A 220 23.48 6.18 10.53
C PRO A 220 24.27 5.26 9.59
N LEU A 221 24.29 5.61 8.30
CA LEU A 221 25.16 4.97 7.30
C LEU A 221 26.31 5.89 6.97
N CYS A 222 27.52 5.50 7.37
CA CYS A 222 28.71 6.32 7.21
C CYS A 222 29.71 5.70 6.24
N ALA A 223 30.37 6.55 5.45
CA ALA A 223 31.49 6.13 4.61
C ALA A 223 32.55 7.23 4.51
N ASP A 224 33.79 6.81 4.31
CA ASP A 224 34.93 7.70 4.13
C ASP A 224 34.93 8.31 2.72
N MET A 225 35.17 9.61 2.64
CA MET A 225 35.23 10.40 1.40
C MET A 225 36.63 10.39 0.74
N SER A 226 37.58 9.63 1.29
CA SER A 226 38.98 9.54 0.84
C SER A 226 39.16 8.69 -0.41
#